data_AF-A0A2U1MA40-F1
#
_entry.id   AF-A0A2U1MA40-F1
#
_cell.length_a   1.000
_cell.length_b   1.000
_cell.length_c   1.000
_cell.angle_alpha   90.00
_cell.angle_beta   90.00
_cell.angle_gamma   90.00
#
_symmetry.space_group_name_H-M   'P 1'
#
loop_
_entity.id
_entity.type
_entity.pdbx_description
1 polymer ?
#
loop_
_entity_poly.entity_id
_entity_poly.type
_entity_poly.pdbx_seq_one_letter_code
_entity_poly.pdbx_strand_id
1 'polypeptide(L)'
;MTDALIENGEDKIKRAKVFDENIKDVLKVTQRKKFRHIDLTAEIDIMDNMYNEIDDISVRYGNVANAIVDSFVDYLRRVKHPSCTKLLTTKPKLVKVPWITKCIGKDSGVFVMRCTETYLGVGSFLCYLKKEEEGLKTELKMLRMKMLTKMILSEINDQREVILKEANVFVKKQKEPFKVVTNDNVNDNQDLLDKITERVKMISQ
;
A
#
# COMPACT_ATOMS: atom_id res chain seq x y z
N MET A 1 5.92 0.02 10.27
CA MET A 1 6.64 0.90 9.32
C MET A 1 6.47 2.39 9.64
N THR A 2 5.60 2.74 10.61
CA THR A 2 5.29 4.13 10.95
C THR A 2 6.40 4.79 11.77
N ASP A 3 6.92 4.17 12.83
CA ASP A 3 7.71 4.96 13.79
C ASP A 3 9.15 5.27 13.33
N ALA A 4 9.75 4.42 12.49
CA ALA A 4 11.14 4.60 12.04
C ALA A 4 11.33 5.67 10.94
N LEU A 5 10.27 5.99 10.19
CA LEU A 5 10.27 7.08 9.20
C LEU A 5 9.64 8.37 9.77
N ILE A 6 8.90 8.27 10.88
CA ILE A 6 8.20 9.37 11.57
C ILE A 6 9.09 10.05 12.64
N GLU A 7 10.38 9.74 12.74
CA GLU A 7 11.36 10.59 13.46
C GLU A 7 11.67 11.90 12.68
N ASN A 8 10.65 12.65 12.24
CA ASN A 8 10.73 13.99 11.63
C ASN A 8 11.86 14.26 10.60
N GLY A 9 12.49 13.23 10.03
CA GLY A 9 13.66 13.34 9.16
C GLY A 9 14.99 13.68 9.86
N GLU A 10 15.12 13.53 11.18
CA GLU A 10 16.33 13.94 11.92
C GLU A 10 17.53 13.00 11.69
N ASP A 11 17.33 11.68 11.76
CA ASP A 11 18.41 10.70 11.52
C ASP A 11 18.42 10.21 10.05
N LYS A 12 19.16 10.95 9.21
CA LYS A 12 19.35 10.62 7.79
C LYS A 12 20.03 9.26 7.58
N ILE A 13 20.92 8.83 8.48
CA ILE A 13 21.69 7.59 8.32
C ILE A 13 20.79 6.38 8.55
N LYS A 14 20.06 6.38 9.68
CA LYS A 14 19.10 5.34 10.01
C LYS A 14 18.02 5.22 8.94
N ARG A 15 17.47 6.35 8.48
CA ARG A 15 16.48 6.39 7.39
C ARG A 15 17.01 5.78 6.10
N ALA A 16 18.24 6.13 5.69
CA ALA A 16 18.85 5.57 4.50
C ALA A 16 19.01 4.05 4.60
N LYS A 17 19.46 3.54 5.76
CA LYS A 17 19.61 2.09 5.99
C LYS A 17 18.27 1.35 5.87
N VAL A 18 17.23 1.84 6.54
CA VAL A 18 15.88 1.25 6.50
C VAL A 18 15.32 1.29 5.07
N PHE A 19 15.51 2.40 4.36
CA PHE A 19 15.06 2.52 2.96
C PHE A 19 15.76 1.48 2.06
N ASP A 20 17.08 1.33 2.19
CA ASP A 20 17.87 0.38 1.40
C ASP A 20 17.45 -1.07 1.67
N GLU A 21 17.18 -1.43 2.93
CA GLU A 21 16.67 -2.74 3.34
C GLU A 21 15.29 -3.01 2.73
N ASN A 22 14.36 -2.06 2.84
CA ASN A 22 13.02 -2.18 2.25
C ASN A 22 13.07 -2.39 0.73
N ILE A 23 13.91 -1.62 0.00
CA ILE A 23 14.04 -1.82 -1.45
C ILE A 23 14.63 -3.19 -1.79
N LYS A 24 15.60 -3.68 -1.01
CA LYS A 24 16.13 -5.05 -1.22
C LYS A 24 15.04 -6.09 -1.10
N ASP A 25 14.16 -5.98 -0.11
CA ASP A 25 13.08 -6.93 0.07
C ASP A 25 12.04 -6.84 -1.06
N VAL A 26 11.68 -5.63 -1.50
CA VAL A 26 10.84 -5.44 -2.70
C VAL A 26 11.47 -6.07 -3.95
N LEU A 27 12.78 -5.91 -4.16
CA LEU A 27 13.48 -6.52 -5.30
C LEU A 27 13.45 -8.05 -5.25
N LYS A 28 13.61 -8.65 -4.06
CA LYS A 28 13.51 -10.11 -3.89
C LYS A 28 12.10 -10.59 -4.26
N VAL A 29 11.07 -9.95 -3.70
CA VAL A 29 9.66 -10.31 -3.94
C VAL A 29 9.28 -10.15 -5.41
N THR A 30 9.79 -9.12 -6.08
CA THR A 30 9.54 -8.87 -7.51
C THR A 30 10.47 -9.64 -8.44
N GLN A 31 11.34 -10.51 -7.91
CA GLN A 31 12.33 -11.28 -8.66
C GLN A 31 13.25 -10.41 -9.54
N ARG A 32 13.51 -9.16 -9.11
CA ARG A 32 14.37 -8.21 -9.82
C ARG A 32 15.76 -8.20 -9.21
N LYS A 33 16.79 -8.34 -10.04
CA LYS A 33 18.19 -8.42 -9.57
C LYS A 33 18.75 -7.08 -9.11
N LYS A 34 18.42 -5.98 -9.80
CA LYS A 34 18.99 -4.66 -9.54
C LYS A 34 17.97 -3.57 -9.83
N PHE A 35 17.76 -2.68 -8.87
CA PHE A 35 16.89 -1.50 -9.05
C PHE A 35 17.37 -0.59 -10.18
N ARG A 36 18.70 -0.50 -10.42
CA ARG A 36 19.30 0.31 -11.48
C ARG A 36 18.80 -0.01 -12.90
N HIS A 37 18.20 -1.18 -13.13
CA HIS A 37 17.66 -1.58 -14.42
C HIS A 37 16.15 -1.31 -14.56
N ILE A 38 15.55 -0.62 -13.58
CA ILE A 38 14.14 -0.23 -13.64
C ILE A 38 14.07 1.14 -14.30
N ASP A 39 13.37 1.23 -15.41
CA ASP A 39 13.12 2.52 -16.04
C ASP A 39 12.14 3.33 -15.18
N LEU A 40 12.62 4.48 -14.71
CA LEU A 40 11.83 5.44 -13.96
C LEU A 40 11.43 6.59 -14.88
N THR A 41 10.16 6.99 -14.78
CA THR A 41 9.71 8.28 -15.29
C THR A 41 10.39 9.40 -14.50
N ALA A 42 10.55 10.57 -15.12
CA ALA A 42 11.10 11.76 -14.46
C ALA A 42 10.01 12.57 -13.73
N GLU A 43 8.98 11.90 -13.21
CA GLU A 43 7.84 12.51 -12.52
C GLU A 43 7.72 11.98 -11.08
N ILE A 44 7.19 12.82 -10.19
CA ILE A 44 6.92 12.48 -8.79
C ILE A 44 5.47 12.85 -8.50
N ASP A 45 4.62 11.83 -8.38
CA ASP A 45 3.20 11.97 -8.16
C ASP A 45 2.87 11.64 -6.71
N ILE A 46 2.30 12.60 -5.99
CA ILE A 46 1.78 12.43 -4.63
C ILE A 46 0.29 12.14 -4.76
N MET A 47 -0.14 10.98 -4.28
CA MET A 47 -1.53 10.57 -4.24
C MET A 47 -1.99 10.54 -2.79
N ASP A 48 -3.11 11.22 -2.52
CA ASP A 48 -3.79 11.17 -1.23
C ASP A 48 -5.30 11.07 -1.49
N ASN A 49 -5.93 10.14 -0.77
CA ASN A 49 -7.36 9.90 -0.85
C ASN A 49 -8.15 10.84 0.07
N MET A 50 -7.52 11.67 0.89
CA MET A 50 -8.21 12.66 1.72
C MET A 50 -8.60 13.89 0.92
N TYR A 51 -9.88 14.30 1.03
CA TYR A 51 -10.33 15.59 0.53
C TYR A 51 -9.61 16.71 1.27
N ASN A 52 -8.98 17.60 0.51
CA ASN A 52 -8.36 18.82 1.02
C ASN A 52 -8.45 19.89 -0.08
N GLU A 53 -8.69 21.14 0.31
CA GLU A 53 -8.77 22.29 -0.61
C GLU A 53 -7.40 22.95 -0.84
N ILE A 54 -6.40 22.55 -0.05
CA ILE A 54 -5.02 23.02 -0.14
C ILE A 54 -4.24 22.05 -1.03
N ASP A 55 -3.91 22.51 -2.23
CA ASP A 55 -3.06 21.79 -3.18
C ASP A 55 -1.55 22.02 -2.94
N ASP A 56 -1.19 22.92 -2.03
CA ASP A 56 0.20 23.15 -1.64
C ASP A 56 0.73 21.99 -0.78
N ILE A 57 1.67 21.24 -1.34
CA ILE A 57 2.31 20.05 -0.72
C ILE A 57 3.03 20.43 0.59
N SER A 58 3.68 21.58 0.63
CA SER A 58 4.44 22.02 1.81
C SER A 58 3.51 22.40 2.95
N VAL A 59 2.37 23.00 2.66
CA VAL A 59 1.33 23.31 3.66
C VAL A 59 0.67 22.02 4.14
N ARG A 60 0.39 21.08 3.23
CA ARG A 60 -0.36 19.85 3.55
C ARG A 60 0.44 18.80 4.30
N TYR A 61 1.69 18.58 3.92
CA TYR A 61 2.52 17.48 4.46
C TYR A 61 3.77 17.96 5.19
N GLY A 62 4.01 19.28 5.24
CA GLY A 62 5.22 19.85 5.81
C GLY A 62 6.47 19.25 5.17
N ASN A 63 7.44 18.91 6.02
CA ASN A 63 8.70 18.33 5.58
C ASN A 63 8.61 16.83 5.26
N VAL A 64 7.50 16.15 5.55
CA VAL A 64 7.39 14.69 5.39
C VAL A 64 7.46 14.30 3.90
N ALA A 65 6.72 15.00 3.03
CA ALA A 65 6.75 14.73 1.59
C ALA A 65 8.16 14.90 1.02
N ASN A 66 8.84 16.00 1.38
CA ASN A 66 10.22 16.26 0.97
C ASN A 66 11.18 15.20 1.51
N ALA A 67 11.04 14.79 2.77
CA ALA A 67 11.87 13.77 3.40
C ALA A 67 11.79 12.41 2.68
N ILE A 68 10.59 12.01 2.22
CA ILE A 68 10.39 10.77 1.45
C ILE A 68 11.04 10.88 0.07
N VAL A 69 10.81 12.00 -0.63
CA VAL A 69 11.41 12.25 -1.95
C VAL A 69 12.94 12.26 -1.86
N ASP A 70 13.51 12.97 -0.90
CA ASP A 70 14.95 13.02 -0.65
C ASP A 70 15.53 11.63 -0.37
N SER A 71 14.84 10.82 0.45
CA SER A 71 15.27 9.46 0.76
C SER A 71 15.36 8.59 -0.49
N PHE A 72 14.38 8.71 -1.40
CA PHE A 72 14.38 8.00 -2.65
C PHE A 72 15.48 8.50 -3.58
N VAL A 73 15.66 9.81 -3.73
CA VAL A 73 16.73 10.38 -4.58
C VAL A 73 18.12 10.02 -4.04
N ASP A 74 18.31 10.04 -2.72
CA ASP A 74 19.55 9.61 -2.09
C ASP A 74 19.84 8.13 -2.35
N TYR A 75 18.81 7.28 -2.31
CA TYR A 75 18.91 5.87 -2.72
C TYR A 75 19.36 5.74 -4.18
N LEU A 76 18.72 6.48 -5.10
CA LEU A 76 19.09 6.49 -6.51
C LEU A 76 20.55 6.91 -6.72
N ARG A 77 21.04 7.87 -5.94
CA ARG A 77 22.45 8.30 -5.96
C ARG A 77 23.38 7.15 -5.53
N ARG A 78 23.07 6.47 -4.41
CA ARG A 78 23.87 5.33 -3.90
C ARG A 78 23.97 4.20 -4.92
N VAL A 79 22.86 3.86 -5.58
CA VAL A 79 22.83 2.80 -6.61
C VAL A 79 23.26 3.28 -8.00
N LYS A 80 23.69 4.53 -8.14
CA LYS A 80 24.14 5.16 -9.40
C LYS A 80 23.07 5.07 -10.51
N HIS A 81 21.81 5.29 -10.16
CA HIS A 81 20.69 5.25 -11.10
C HIS A 81 20.77 6.41 -12.12
N PRO A 82 20.59 6.18 -13.43
CA PRO A 82 20.65 7.25 -14.44
C PRO A 82 19.61 8.35 -14.22
N SER A 83 18.41 8.00 -13.73
CA SER A 83 17.34 8.97 -13.43
C SER A 83 17.58 9.85 -12.20
N CYS A 84 18.65 9.63 -11.42
CA CYS A 84 18.92 10.38 -10.20
C CYS A 84 19.01 11.90 -10.45
N THR A 85 19.71 12.31 -11.51
CA THR A 85 19.89 13.74 -11.85
C THR A 85 18.58 14.39 -12.26
N LYS A 86 17.75 13.68 -13.04
CA LYS A 86 16.44 14.16 -13.46
C LYS A 86 15.51 14.35 -12.26
N LEU A 87 15.38 13.32 -11.42
CA LEU A 87 14.48 13.33 -10.26
C LEU A 87 14.89 14.32 -9.17
N LEU A 88 16.18 14.65 -9.04
CA LEU A 88 16.66 15.68 -8.11
C LEU A 88 16.06 17.07 -8.39
N THR A 89 15.73 17.34 -9.66
CA THR A 89 15.16 18.63 -10.09
C THR A 89 13.65 18.58 -10.31
N THR A 90 13.04 17.39 -10.25
CA THR A 90 11.61 17.20 -10.46
C THR A 90 10.84 17.73 -9.26
N LYS A 91 9.89 18.65 -9.51
CA LYS A 91 8.95 19.09 -8.48
C LYS A 91 7.85 18.04 -8.30
N PRO A 92 7.58 17.58 -7.07
CA PRO A 92 6.43 16.72 -6.81
C PRO A 92 5.12 17.42 -7.16
N LYS A 93 4.15 16.68 -7.68
CA LYS A 93 2.80 17.18 -7.98
C LYS A 93 1.75 16.39 -7.23
N LEU A 94 0.74 17.08 -6.71
CA LEU A 94 -0.42 16.43 -6.12
C LEU A 94 -1.33 15.95 -7.25
N VAL A 95 -1.62 14.65 -7.27
CA VAL A 95 -2.55 14.05 -8.24
C VAL A 95 -3.95 14.03 -7.65
N LYS A 96 -4.92 14.50 -8.43
CA LYS A 96 -6.33 14.45 -8.05
C LYS A 96 -6.85 13.02 -8.17
N VAL A 97 -6.89 12.31 -7.05
CA VAL A 97 -7.45 10.96 -6.98
C VAL A 97 -8.97 11.03 -7.18
N PRO A 98 -9.58 10.30 -8.14
CA PRO A 98 -10.99 10.48 -8.47
C PRO A 98 -11.98 10.04 -7.39
N TRP A 99 -11.51 9.25 -6.42
CA TRP A 99 -12.28 8.68 -5.32
C TRP A 99 -11.84 9.23 -3.95
N ILE A 100 -11.52 10.53 -3.86
CA ILE A 100 -11.25 11.18 -2.58
C ILE A 100 -12.43 11.04 -1.61
N THR A 101 -12.10 10.91 -0.33
CA THR A 101 -13.04 10.75 0.79
C THR A 101 -12.75 11.75 1.89
N LYS A 102 -13.78 12.07 2.69
CA LYS A 102 -13.64 12.84 3.93
C LYS A 102 -13.39 11.94 5.15
N CYS A 103 -13.51 10.61 4.99
CA CYS A 103 -13.36 9.65 6.08
C CYS A 103 -11.89 9.27 6.29
N ILE A 104 -11.41 9.55 7.50
CA ILE A 104 -10.04 9.21 7.93
C ILE A 104 -10.07 7.85 8.63
N GLY A 105 -9.15 6.94 8.28
CA GLY A 105 -8.74 5.87 9.18
C GLY A 105 -8.97 4.44 8.69
N LYS A 106 -10.22 3.98 8.54
CA LYS A 106 -10.49 2.53 8.40
C LYS A 106 -10.00 1.91 7.09
N ASP A 107 -10.07 2.68 5.99
CA ASP A 107 -9.83 2.17 4.63
C ASP A 107 -8.62 2.79 3.93
N SER A 108 -7.80 3.57 4.62
CA SER A 108 -6.62 4.23 4.03
C SER A 108 -5.69 3.23 3.32
N GLY A 109 -5.45 2.06 3.92
CA GLY A 109 -4.66 0.99 3.31
C GLY A 109 -5.30 0.44 2.02
N VAL A 110 -6.63 0.30 1.98
CA VAL A 110 -7.36 -0.14 0.78
C VAL A 110 -7.22 0.90 -0.33
N PHE A 111 -7.34 2.19 -0.01
CA PHE A 111 -7.14 3.26 -0.98
C PHE A 111 -5.71 3.28 -1.54
N VAL A 112 -4.69 3.17 -0.67
CA VAL A 112 -3.28 3.11 -1.09
C VAL A 112 -3.05 1.93 -2.05
N MET A 113 -3.48 0.73 -1.66
CA MET A 113 -3.33 -0.46 -2.51
C MET A 113 -4.09 -0.33 -3.83
N ARG A 114 -5.28 0.27 -3.81
CA ARG A 114 -6.07 0.50 -5.02
C ARG A 114 -5.38 1.49 -5.96
N CYS A 115 -4.86 2.59 -5.43
CA CYS A 115 -4.08 3.56 -6.22
C CYS A 115 -2.88 2.88 -6.88
N THR A 116 -2.12 2.06 -6.13
CA THR A 116 -0.97 1.35 -6.72
C THR A 116 -1.35 0.30 -7.77
N GLU A 117 -2.53 -0.29 -7.68
CA GLU A 117 -3.02 -1.28 -8.64
C GLU A 117 -3.51 -0.65 -9.95
N THR A 118 -4.14 0.53 -9.88
CA THR A 118 -4.83 1.13 -11.02
C THR A 118 -4.09 2.30 -11.65
N TYR A 119 -3.07 2.86 -10.99
CA TYR A 119 -2.33 3.99 -11.50
C TYR A 119 -1.44 3.62 -12.70
N LEU A 120 -1.57 4.40 -13.77
CA LEU A 120 -0.87 4.18 -15.05
C LEU A 120 0.29 5.16 -15.28
N GLY A 121 0.55 6.07 -14.33
CA GLY A 121 1.47 7.19 -14.52
C GLY A 121 0.75 8.49 -14.90
N VAL A 122 1.40 9.62 -14.64
CA VAL A 122 0.99 10.96 -15.13
C VAL A 122 -0.46 11.29 -14.77
N GLY A 123 -0.84 11.06 -13.51
CA GLY A 123 -2.21 11.29 -13.03
C GLY A 123 -3.32 10.40 -13.61
N SER A 124 -3.00 9.34 -14.35
CA SER A 124 -3.98 8.47 -15.01
C SER A 124 -4.27 7.18 -14.24
N PHE A 125 -5.52 6.71 -14.28
CA PHE A 125 -5.96 5.49 -13.61
C PHE A 125 -6.78 4.59 -14.54
N LEU A 126 -6.59 3.28 -14.45
CA LEU A 126 -7.27 2.26 -15.24
C LEU A 126 -8.77 2.14 -14.91
N CYS A 127 -9.13 2.32 -13.65
CA CYS A 127 -10.52 2.29 -13.20
C CYS A 127 -10.73 3.14 -11.95
N TYR A 128 -12.00 3.46 -11.67
CA TYR A 128 -12.43 4.34 -10.58
C TYR A 128 -13.34 3.59 -9.60
N LEU A 129 -13.32 3.98 -8.33
CA LEU A 129 -14.31 3.53 -7.36
C LEU A 129 -15.64 4.28 -7.57
N LYS A 130 -16.75 3.67 -7.16
CA LYS A 130 -18.05 4.32 -7.14
C LYS A 130 -18.03 5.55 -6.21
N LYS A 131 -18.77 6.59 -6.61
CA LYS A 131 -18.90 7.84 -5.84
C LYS A 131 -20.04 7.81 -4.82
N GLU A 132 -21.04 6.94 -5.02
CA GLU A 132 -22.18 6.78 -4.12
C GLU A 132 -21.78 6.04 -2.84
N GLU A 133 -22.26 6.49 -1.68
CA GLU A 133 -21.81 6.01 -0.36
C GLU A 133 -22.03 4.50 -0.17
N GLU A 134 -23.21 3.98 -0.52
CA GLU A 134 -23.51 2.54 -0.37
C GLU A 134 -22.75 1.68 -1.39
N GLY A 135 -22.62 2.16 -2.63
CA GLY A 135 -21.85 1.51 -3.68
C GLY A 135 -20.35 1.44 -3.34
N LEU A 136 -19.80 2.53 -2.81
CA LEU A 136 -18.42 2.62 -2.36
C LEU A 136 -18.15 1.67 -1.19
N LYS A 137 -19.05 1.62 -0.20
CA LYS A 137 -18.91 0.72 0.97
C LYS A 137 -18.81 -0.74 0.56
N THR A 138 -19.66 -1.19 -0.36
CA THR A 138 -19.63 -2.55 -0.88
C THR A 138 -18.36 -2.85 -1.67
N GLU A 139 -17.90 -1.93 -2.51
CA GLU A 139 -16.63 -2.07 -3.24
C GLU A 139 -15.42 -2.14 -2.30
N LEU A 140 -15.39 -1.31 -1.26
CA LEU A 140 -14.33 -1.31 -0.25
C LEU A 140 -14.29 -2.65 0.51
N LYS A 141 -15.44 -3.21 0.90
CA LYS A 141 -15.51 -4.54 1.52
C LYS A 141 -14.94 -5.62 0.61
N MET A 142 -15.36 -5.64 -0.65
CA MET A 142 -14.85 -6.61 -1.63
C MET A 142 -13.35 -6.46 -1.85
N LEU A 143 -12.85 -5.22 -1.91
CA LEU A 143 -11.43 -4.94 -2.04
C LEU A 143 -10.63 -5.43 -0.84
N ARG A 144 -11.11 -5.13 0.36
CA ARG A 144 -10.49 -5.62 1.61
C ARG A 144 -10.36 -7.13 1.60
N MET A 145 -11.42 -7.84 1.23
CA MET A 145 -11.40 -9.31 1.13
C MET A 145 -10.44 -9.82 0.08
N LYS A 146 -10.41 -9.21 -1.12
CA LYS A 146 -9.47 -9.59 -2.19
C LYS A 146 -8.02 -9.37 -1.79
N MET A 147 -7.72 -8.22 -1.19
CA MET A 147 -6.38 -7.87 -0.73
C MET A 147 -5.94 -8.80 0.41
N LEU A 148 -6.79 -9.01 1.43
CA LEU A 148 -6.52 -9.93 2.53
C LEU A 148 -6.28 -11.36 2.05
N THR A 149 -7.11 -11.84 1.11
CA THR A 149 -6.94 -13.18 0.53
C THR A 149 -5.59 -13.30 -0.18
N LYS A 150 -5.21 -12.29 -1.00
CA LYS A 150 -3.90 -12.26 -1.65
C LYS A 150 -2.75 -12.26 -0.63
N MET A 151 -2.84 -11.47 0.44
CA MET A 151 -1.82 -11.41 1.50
C MET A 151 -1.68 -12.76 2.22
N ILE A 152 -2.81 -13.36 2.63
CA ILE A 152 -2.83 -14.65 3.34
C ILE A 152 -2.24 -15.77 2.48
N LEU A 153 -2.58 -15.81 1.19
CA LEU A 153 -2.16 -16.87 0.27
C LEU A 153 -0.79 -16.62 -0.38
N SER A 154 -0.22 -15.44 -0.20
CA SER A 154 1.07 -15.06 -0.78
C SER A 154 2.19 -15.96 -0.26
N GLU A 155 3.13 -16.34 -1.13
CA GLU A 155 4.29 -17.17 -0.78
C GLU A 155 5.21 -16.52 0.25
N ILE A 156 5.17 -15.20 0.38
CA ILE A 156 5.97 -14.44 1.37
C ILE A 156 5.35 -14.46 2.77
N ASN A 157 4.12 -14.96 2.92
CA ASN A 157 3.48 -15.07 4.21
C ASN A 157 3.97 -16.32 4.93
N ASP A 158 4.79 -16.14 5.96
CA ASP A 158 5.35 -17.24 6.77
C ASP A 158 4.26 -18.13 7.42
N GLN A 159 3.05 -17.59 7.61
CA GLN A 159 1.91 -18.31 8.17
C GLN A 159 1.05 -19.02 7.11
N ARG A 160 1.36 -18.88 5.82
CA ARG A 160 0.56 -19.42 4.71
C ARG A 160 0.26 -20.91 4.91
N GLU A 161 1.26 -21.73 5.17
CA GLU A 161 1.10 -23.18 5.31
C GLU A 161 0.24 -23.56 6.53
N VAL A 162 0.39 -22.83 7.64
CA VAL A 162 -0.44 -23.03 8.84
C VAL A 162 -1.90 -22.70 8.53
N ILE A 163 -2.13 -21.54 7.90
CA ILE A 163 -3.48 -21.09 7.54
C ILE A 163 -4.13 -22.05 6.54
N LEU A 164 -3.39 -22.55 5.54
CA LEU A 164 -3.91 -23.53 4.58
C LEU A 164 -4.28 -24.86 5.25
N LYS A 165 -3.49 -25.33 6.22
CA LYS A 165 -3.81 -26.53 7.00
C LYS A 165 -5.08 -26.33 7.83
N GLU A 166 -5.20 -25.21 8.54
CA GLU A 166 -6.40 -24.87 9.32
C GLU A 166 -7.65 -24.76 8.43
N ALA A 167 -7.53 -24.08 7.28
CA ALA A 167 -8.61 -23.94 6.30
C ALA A 167 -9.07 -25.31 5.77
N ASN A 168 -8.14 -26.21 5.45
CA ASN A 168 -8.46 -27.57 5.01
C ASN A 168 -9.20 -28.38 6.09
N VAL A 169 -8.81 -28.25 7.36
CA VAL A 169 -9.53 -28.89 8.48
C VAL A 169 -10.93 -28.31 8.62
N PHE A 170 -11.09 -27.00 8.48
CA PHE A 170 -12.39 -26.32 8.54
C PHE A 170 -13.32 -26.78 7.40
N VAL A 171 -12.83 -26.81 6.16
CA VAL A 171 -13.57 -27.27 4.98
C VAL A 171 -14.08 -28.70 5.17
N LYS A 172 -13.25 -29.61 5.69
CA LYS A 172 -13.64 -31.02 5.95
C LYS A 172 -14.76 -31.17 6.99
N LYS A 173 -14.92 -30.18 7.89
CA LYS A 173 -15.97 -30.18 8.93
C LYS A 173 -17.27 -29.54 8.46
N GLN A 174 -17.25 -28.81 7.34
CA GLN A 174 -18.46 -28.21 6.80
C GLN A 174 -19.34 -29.27 6.12
N LYS A 175 -20.63 -29.25 6.46
CA LYS A 175 -21.65 -30.12 5.86
C LYS A 175 -22.33 -29.46 4.65
N GLU A 176 -22.33 -28.13 4.60
CA GLU A 176 -22.98 -27.34 3.56
C GLU A 176 -21.95 -26.81 2.55
N PRO A 177 -22.31 -26.67 1.27
CA PRO A 177 -21.45 -26.06 0.27
C PRO A 177 -21.24 -24.57 0.55
N PHE A 178 -20.01 -24.10 0.34
CA PHE A 178 -19.69 -22.68 0.46
C PHE A 178 -20.44 -21.86 -0.60
N LYS A 179 -21.05 -20.76 -0.18
CA LYS A 179 -21.59 -19.76 -1.10
C LYS A 179 -20.43 -18.95 -1.68
N VAL A 180 -20.43 -18.76 -3.00
CA VAL A 180 -19.48 -17.85 -3.67
C VAL A 180 -19.69 -16.44 -3.13
N VAL A 181 -18.59 -15.80 -2.71
CA VAL A 181 -18.63 -14.42 -2.23
C VAL A 181 -18.75 -13.48 -3.44
N THR A 182 -19.81 -12.69 -3.47
CA THR A 182 -20.12 -11.65 -4.46
C THR A 182 -20.21 -10.29 -3.78
N ASN A 183 -20.34 -9.22 -4.56
CA ASN A 183 -20.55 -7.88 -3.99
C ASN A 183 -21.83 -7.82 -3.14
N ASP A 184 -22.85 -8.62 -3.44
CA ASP A 184 -24.15 -8.57 -2.77
C ASP A 184 -24.18 -9.34 -1.45
N ASN A 185 -23.24 -10.26 -1.23
CA ASN A 185 -23.22 -11.13 -0.06
C ASN A 185 -21.94 -11.04 0.78
N VAL A 186 -21.03 -10.12 0.44
CA VAL A 186 -19.80 -9.89 1.21
C VAL A 186 -20.15 -9.30 2.58
N ASN A 187 -19.91 -10.09 3.63
CA ASN A 187 -20.07 -9.64 5.00
C ASN A 187 -18.71 -9.39 5.63
N ASP A 188 -18.56 -8.25 6.32
CA ASP A 188 -17.42 -8.00 7.20
C ASP A 188 -17.63 -8.91 8.41
N ASN A 189 -17.09 -10.14 8.38
CA ASN A 189 -17.08 -10.97 9.57
C ASN A 189 -16.04 -10.39 10.54
N GLN A 190 -16.50 -9.41 11.32
CA GLN A 190 -15.66 -8.63 12.23
C GLN A 190 -14.91 -9.53 13.21
N ASP A 191 -15.55 -10.60 13.70
CA ASP A 191 -14.91 -11.61 14.56
C ASP A 191 -13.70 -12.28 13.89
N LEU A 192 -13.77 -12.55 12.59
CA LEU A 192 -12.65 -13.09 11.81
C LEU A 192 -11.51 -12.06 11.66
N LEU A 193 -11.84 -10.80 11.40
CA LEU A 193 -10.86 -9.72 11.32
C LEU A 193 -10.18 -9.46 12.68
N ASP A 194 -10.94 -9.53 13.76
CA ASP A 194 -10.44 -9.37 15.12
C ASP A 194 -9.50 -10.52 15.48
N LYS A 195 -9.85 -11.78 15.14
CA LYS A 195 -8.97 -12.94 15.33
C LYS A 195 -7.67 -12.85 14.54
N ILE A 196 -7.72 -12.37 13.30
CA ILE A 196 -6.50 -12.12 12.50
C ILE A 196 -5.66 -11.03 13.15
N THR A 197 -6.29 -9.95 13.60
CA THR A 197 -5.62 -8.82 14.27
C THR A 197 -4.92 -9.28 15.56
N GLU A 198 -5.60 -10.08 16.39
CA GLU A 198 -5.01 -10.63 17.61
C GLU A 198 -3.83 -11.58 17.30
N ARG A 199 -3.93 -12.42 16.27
CA ARG A 199 -2.80 -13.25 15.82
C ARG A 199 -1.60 -12.41 15.41
N VAL A 200 -1.81 -11.33 14.66
CA VAL A 200 -0.73 -10.41 14.25
C VAL A 200 -0.07 -9.77 15.48
N LYS A 201 -0.84 -9.36 16.49
CA LYS A 201 -0.30 -8.81 17.74
C LYS A 201 0.59 -9.82 18.48
N MET A 202 0.16 -11.08 18.58
CA MET A 202 0.94 -12.12 19.26
C MET A 202 2.26 -12.46 18.56
N ILE A 203 2.35 -12.26 17.25
CA ILE A 203 3.58 -12.50 16.47
C ILE A 203 4.53 -11.29 16.51
N SER A 204 4.02 -10.11 16.86
CA SER A 204 4.78 -8.85 16.88
C SER A 204 5.42 -8.54 18.25
N GLN A 205 5.35 -9.48 19.21
CA GLN A 205 6.01 -9.45 20.53
C GLN A 205 7.23 -10.37 20.52
#